data_AF-A0A4Q2X115-F1
#
_entry.id   AF-A0A4Q2X115-F1
#
_cell.length_a   1.000
_cell.length_b   1.000
_cell.length_c   1.000
_cell.angle_alpha   90.00
_cell.angle_beta   90.00
_cell.angle_gamma   90.00
#
_symmetry.space_group_name_H-M   'P 1'
#
loop_
_entity.id
_entity.type
_entity.pdbx_description
1 polymer ?
#
loop_
_entity_poly.entity_id
_entity_poly.type
_entity_poly.pdbx_seq_one_letter_code
_entity_poly.pdbx_strand_id
1 'polypeptide(L)'
;VENLAPLRGMMVGSIVAGKNEQERKEWDFNQTYIALGNLLTSAALLGIDACPMEGFSRDEYDRILGLSGQGLHAAVIAPLGYRSSEDKYGNAPKVRFDREQVIQKL
;
A
#
# COMPACT_ATOMS: atom_id res chain seq x y z
N VAL A 1 -17.36 -8.89 -23.01
CA VAL A 1 -16.41 -7.95 -22.37
C VAL A 1 -16.33 -6.74 -23.27
N GLU A 2 -16.70 -5.55 -22.79
CA GLU A 2 -16.65 -4.31 -23.56
C GLU A 2 -15.25 -4.03 -24.13
N ASN A 3 -15.17 -3.28 -25.22
CA ASN A 3 -13.91 -2.93 -25.87
C ASN A 3 -13.04 -2.03 -24.96
N LEU A 4 -12.07 -2.61 -24.27
CA LEU A 4 -11.16 -1.92 -23.34
C LEU A 4 -9.99 -1.19 -24.03
N ALA A 5 -9.91 -1.19 -25.36
CA ALA A 5 -8.81 -0.54 -26.09
C ALA A 5 -8.63 0.96 -25.74
N PRO A 6 -9.70 1.77 -25.58
CA PRO A 6 -9.55 3.17 -25.19
C PRO A 6 -8.93 3.33 -23.79
N LEU A 7 -9.38 2.53 -22.82
CA LEU A 7 -8.85 2.54 -21.46
C LEU A 7 -7.37 2.16 -21.43
N ARG A 8 -6.99 1.12 -22.17
CA ARG A 8 -5.58 0.73 -22.33
C ARG A 8 -4.76 1.87 -22.94
N GLY A 9 -5.26 2.51 -23.99
CA GLY A 9 -4.60 3.64 -24.64
C GLY A 9 -4.35 4.79 -23.65
N MET A 10 -5.34 5.13 -22.84
CA MET A 10 -5.22 6.16 -21.80
C MET A 10 -4.17 5.80 -20.74
N MET A 11 -4.18 4.56 -20.23
CA MET A 11 -3.22 4.13 -19.21
C MET A 11 -1.79 4.09 -19.75
N VAL A 12 -1.59 3.50 -20.94
CA VAL A 12 -0.26 3.43 -21.57
C VAL A 12 0.25 4.84 -21.89
N GLY A 13 -0.59 5.71 -22.44
CA GLY A 13 -0.21 7.09 -22.75
C GLY A 13 0.17 7.90 -21.52
N SER A 14 -0.61 7.81 -20.43
CA SER A 14 -0.41 8.65 -19.25
C SER A 14 0.65 8.12 -18.27
N ILE A 15 0.75 6.80 -18.08
CA ILE A 15 1.65 6.21 -17.10
C ILE A 15 2.92 5.70 -17.77
N VAL A 16 2.81 4.89 -18.83
CA VAL A 16 3.98 4.21 -19.41
C VAL A 16 4.81 5.17 -20.27
N ALA A 17 4.16 5.90 -21.18
CA ALA A 17 4.81 6.85 -22.06
C ALA A 17 4.94 8.25 -21.42
N GLY A 18 3.99 8.62 -20.58
CA GLY A 18 3.86 9.98 -20.02
C GLY A 18 4.69 10.25 -18.75
N LYS A 19 5.39 9.25 -18.21
CA LYS A 19 6.24 9.38 -17.02
C LYS A 19 7.63 8.83 -17.28
N ASN A 20 8.63 9.42 -16.65
CA ASN A 20 9.98 8.84 -16.60
C ASN A 20 10.04 7.64 -15.65
N GLU A 21 11.15 6.92 -15.62
CA GLU A 21 11.28 5.69 -14.82
C GLU A 21 11.08 5.90 -13.33
N GLN A 22 11.67 6.96 -12.77
CA GLN A 22 11.55 7.27 -11.36
C GLN A 22 10.10 7.62 -11.00
N GLU A 23 9.44 8.45 -11.80
CA GLU A 23 8.04 8.82 -11.61
C GLU A 23 7.09 7.62 -11.72
N ARG A 24 7.37 6.68 -12.64
CA ARG A 24 6.60 5.43 -12.74
C ARG A 24 6.78 4.59 -11.50
N LYS A 25 8.01 4.41 -11.02
CA LYS A 25 8.32 3.65 -9.81
C LYS A 25 7.61 4.22 -8.58
N GLU A 26 7.61 5.53 -8.42
CA GLU A 26 6.88 6.21 -7.35
C GLU A 26 5.36 6.04 -7.49
N TRP A 27 4.84 6.16 -8.72
CA TRP A 27 3.43 5.92 -9.00
C TRP A 27 3.02 4.48 -8.65
N ASP A 28 3.83 3.49 -9.03
CA ASP A 28 3.62 2.06 -8.73
C ASP A 28 3.60 1.84 -7.20
N PHE A 29 4.55 2.43 -6.46
CA PHE A 29 4.55 2.36 -5.00
C PHE A 29 3.26 2.94 -4.41
N ASN A 30 2.79 4.09 -4.89
CA ASN A 30 1.54 4.68 -4.42
C ASN A 30 0.32 3.76 -4.67
N GLN A 31 0.32 2.98 -5.76
CA GLN A 31 -0.77 2.01 -6.00
C GLN A 31 -0.79 0.90 -4.95
N THR A 32 0.37 0.49 -4.42
CA THR A 32 0.43 -0.52 -3.37
C THR A 32 -0.20 -0.05 -2.05
N TYR A 33 -0.21 1.25 -1.76
CA TYR A 33 -0.88 1.79 -0.57
C TYR A 33 -2.40 1.70 -0.64
N ILE A 34 -2.99 1.75 -1.85
CA ILE A 34 -4.43 1.51 -2.04
C ILE A 34 -4.74 0.05 -1.71
N ALA A 35 -3.93 -0.89 -2.23
CA ALA A 35 -4.06 -2.31 -1.91
C ALA A 35 -3.86 -2.59 -0.42
N LEU A 36 -2.90 -1.90 0.23
CA LEU A 36 -2.68 -1.97 1.66
C LEU A 36 -3.91 -1.49 2.45
N GLY A 37 -4.52 -0.36 2.08
CA GLY A 37 -5.75 0.13 2.73
C GLY A 37 -6.88 -0.90 2.68
N ASN A 38 -7.05 -1.56 1.53
CA ASN A 38 -8.00 -2.66 1.37
C ASN A 38 -7.65 -3.88 2.22
N LEU A 39 -6.36 -4.25 2.28
CA LEU A 39 -5.86 -5.34 3.12
C LEU A 39 -6.17 -5.09 4.60
N LEU A 40 -5.81 -3.91 5.13
CA LEU A 40 -6.00 -3.56 6.54
C LEU A 40 -7.49 -3.55 6.92
N THR A 41 -8.34 -3.00 6.04
CA THR A 41 -9.79 -2.99 6.25
C THR A 41 -10.35 -4.41 6.25
N SER A 42 -9.93 -5.25 5.29
CA SER A 42 -10.38 -6.65 5.18
C SER A 42 -9.90 -7.49 6.36
N ALA A 43 -8.65 -7.31 6.80
CA ALA A 43 -8.10 -8.00 7.96
C ALA A 43 -8.92 -7.68 9.21
N ALA A 44 -9.24 -6.40 9.46
CA ALA A 44 -10.08 -6.00 10.58
C ALA A 44 -11.49 -6.62 10.53
N LEU A 45 -12.11 -6.69 9.34
CA LEU A 45 -13.42 -7.34 9.15
C LEU A 45 -13.39 -8.85 9.46
N LEU A 46 -12.25 -9.49 9.20
CA LEU A 46 -12.03 -10.92 9.45
C LEU A 46 -11.50 -11.21 10.87
N GLY A 47 -11.31 -10.19 11.71
CA GLY A 47 -10.73 -10.35 13.04
C GLY A 47 -9.26 -10.73 13.04
N ILE A 48 -8.53 -10.36 11.98
CA ILE A 48 -7.08 -10.57 11.83
C ILE A 48 -6.38 -9.25 12.14
N ASP A 49 -5.36 -9.31 12.99
CA ASP A 49 -4.51 -8.17 13.29
C ASP A 49 -3.50 -7.93 12.17
N ALA A 50 -3.24 -6.66 11.89
CA ALA A 50 -2.30 -6.24 10.85
C ALA A 50 -1.45 -5.05 11.32
N CYS A 51 -0.19 -5.00 10.89
CA CYS A 51 0.75 -3.92 11.24
C CYS A 51 1.46 -3.39 9.98
N PRO A 52 1.01 -2.30 9.34
CA PRO A 52 1.72 -1.74 8.19
C PRO A 52 3.09 -1.16 8.62
N MET A 53 4.15 -1.41 7.84
CA MET A 53 5.51 -0.97 8.13
C MET A 53 6.22 -0.41 6.89
N GLU A 54 6.74 0.80 7.02
CA GLU A 54 7.65 1.44 6.05
C GLU A 54 9.10 1.48 6.53
N GLY A 55 9.34 1.28 7.84
CA GLY A 55 10.66 1.35 8.47
C GLY A 55 11.51 0.10 8.26
N PHE A 56 11.78 -0.26 7.01
CA PHE A 56 12.61 -1.40 6.63
C PHE A 56 13.60 -1.06 5.50
N SER A 57 14.65 -1.88 5.34
CA SER A 57 15.57 -1.75 4.21
C SER A 57 14.98 -2.42 2.97
N ARG A 58 14.56 -1.60 1.99
CA ARG A 58 14.03 -2.08 0.71
C ARG A 58 15.07 -2.89 -0.06
N ASP A 59 16.29 -2.39 -0.14
CA ASP A 59 17.38 -3.05 -0.87
C ASP A 59 17.70 -4.42 -0.27
N GLU A 60 17.67 -4.56 1.05
CA GLU A 60 17.88 -5.86 1.70
C GLU A 60 16.71 -6.81 1.45
N TYR A 61 15.46 -6.33 1.49
CA TYR A 61 14.30 -7.15 1.14
C TYR A 61 14.36 -7.62 -0.31
N ASP A 62 14.66 -6.72 -1.23
CA ASP A 62 14.77 -7.02 -2.65
C ASP A 62 15.87 -8.05 -2.91
N ARG A 63 17.01 -7.92 -2.23
CA ARG A 63 18.14 -8.85 -2.31
C ARG A 63 17.78 -10.22 -1.74
N ILE A 64 17.22 -10.27 -0.53
CA ILE A 64 16.90 -11.52 0.18
C ILE A 64 15.82 -12.32 -0.57
N LEU A 65 14.82 -11.62 -1.11
CA LEU A 65 13.67 -12.23 -1.79
C LEU A 65 13.87 -12.35 -3.32
N GLY A 66 14.98 -11.84 -3.86
CA GLY A 66 15.26 -11.88 -5.30
C GLY A 66 14.26 -11.09 -6.15
N LEU A 67 13.78 -9.94 -5.65
CA LEU A 67 12.73 -9.15 -6.31
C LEU A 67 13.27 -8.38 -7.52
N SER A 68 14.49 -7.85 -7.44
CA SER A 68 15.07 -7.06 -8.53
C SER A 68 15.23 -7.86 -9.82
N GLY A 69 15.52 -9.17 -9.71
CA GLY A 69 15.59 -10.07 -10.87
C GLY A 69 14.24 -10.29 -11.57
N GLN A 70 13.14 -9.94 -10.91
CA GLN A 70 11.77 -10.00 -11.43
C GLN A 70 11.24 -8.62 -11.86
N GLY A 71 12.06 -7.57 -11.77
CA GLY A 71 11.60 -6.19 -11.95
C GLY A 71 10.67 -5.71 -10.85
N LEU A 72 10.73 -6.32 -9.65
CA LEU A 72 9.92 -5.97 -8.49
C LEU A 72 10.77 -5.28 -7.42
N HIS A 73 10.08 -4.51 -6.58
CA HIS A 73 10.65 -3.85 -5.41
C HIS A 73 9.68 -3.94 -4.23
N ALA A 74 10.19 -4.17 -3.03
CA ALA A 74 9.41 -4.15 -1.81
C ALA A 74 8.87 -2.73 -1.55
N ALA A 75 7.54 -2.60 -1.54
CA ALA A 75 6.85 -1.31 -1.41
C ALA A 75 6.47 -0.97 0.04
N VAL A 76 5.89 -1.94 0.74
CA VAL A 76 5.42 -1.84 2.13
C VAL A 76 5.33 -3.27 2.70
N ILE A 77 5.42 -3.41 4.02
CA ILE A 77 5.26 -4.70 4.70
C ILE A 77 3.99 -4.64 5.56
N ALA A 78 3.25 -5.73 5.64
CA ALA A 78 2.13 -5.88 6.56
C ALA A 78 2.10 -7.32 7.14
N PRO A 79 2.67 -7.56 8.33
CA PRO A 79 2.47 -8.80 9.06
C PRO A 79 1.00 -8.94 9.43
N LEU A 80 0.51 -10.18 9.34
CA LEU A 80 -0.87 -10.55 9.67
C LEU A 80 -0.84 -11.66 10.73
N GLY A 81 -1.80 -11.64 11.65
CA GLY A 81 -1.92 -12.69 12.65
C GLY A 81 -2.88 -12.34 13.77
N TYR A 82 -2.59 -12.84 14.97
CA TYR A 82 -3.34 -12.53 16.18
C TYR A 82 -2.37 -11.94 17.20
N ARG A 83 -2.73 -10.78 17.77
CA ARG A 83 -1.90 -10.08 18.73
C ARG A 83 -1.70 -10.91 20.00
N SER A 84 -0.53 -10.73 20.62
CA SER A 84 -0.26 -11.26 21.95
C SER A 84 -1.14 -10.54 22.99
N SER A 85 -1.47 -11.23 24.07
CA SER A 85 -2.07 -10.60 25.27
C SER A 85 -1.18 -9.53 25.88
N GLU A 86 0.12 -9.55 25.59
CA GLU A 86 1.12 -8.58 26.06
C GLU A 86 1.27 -7.36 25.15
N ASP A 87 0.53 -7.28 24.04
CA ASP A 87 0.56 -6.09 23.18
C ASP A 87 -0.04 -4.88 23.89
N LYS A 88 0.83 -4.02 24.43
CA LYS A 88 0.47 -2.78 25.13
C LYS A 88 -0.36 -1.81 24.28
N TYR A 89 -0.28 -1.89 22.96
CA TYR A 89 -1.06 -1.03 22.07
C TYR A 89 -2.44 -1.61 21.75
N GLY A 90 -2.69 -2.88 22.06
CA GLY A 90 -3.92 -3.56 21.69
C GLY A 90 -5.18 -2.93 22.26
N ASN A 91 -5.07 -2.33 23.45
CA ASN A 91 -6.17 -1.66 24.16
C ASN A 91 -6.03 -0.13 24.18
N ALA A 92 -5.01 0.43 23.52
CA ALA A 92 -4.81 1.87 23.52
C ALA A 92 -5.95 2.57 22.72
N PRO A 93 -6.46 3.71 23.21
CA PRO A 93 -7.45 4.47 22.46
C PRO A 93 -6.87 4.95 21.12
N LYS A 94 -7.67 4.83 20.06
CA LYS A 94 -7.27 5.32 18.72
C LYS A 94 -7.29 6.85 18.72
N VAL A 95 -6.18 7.45 18.28
CA VAL A 95 -6.05 8.91 18.11
C VAL A 95 -6.18 9.26 16.63
N ARG A 96 -7.04 10.23 16.31
CA ARG A 96 -7.24 10.79 14.96
C ARG A 96 -7.48 12.30 15.10
N PHE A 97 -7.21 13.05 14.03
CA PHE A 97 -7.61 14.46 13.97
C PHE A 97 -9.13 14.59 14.06
N ASP A 98 -9.58 15.73 14.59
CA ASP A 98 -11.00 16.07 14.61
C ASP A 98 -11.54 16.17 13.19
N ARG A 99 -12.81 15.81 13.01
CA ARG A 99 -13.44 15.72 11.68
C ARG A 99 -13.35 17.04 10.92
N GLU A 100 -13.53 18.16 11.62
CA GLU A 100 -13.52 19.51 11.08
C GLU A 100 -12.13 19.95 10.58
N GLN A 101 -11.05 19.25 11.00
CA GLN A 101 -9.69 19.50 10.51
C GLN A 101 -9.40 18.79 9.19
N VAL A 102 -10.15 17.72 8.87
CA VAL A 102 -9.87 16.83 7.73
C VAL A 102 -10.99 16.76 6.69
N ILE A 103 -12.19 17.28 7.02
CA ILE A 103 -13.34 17.32 6.10
C ILE A 103 -13.84 18.76 5.98
N GLN A 104 -13.81 19.29 4.76
CA GLN A 104 -14.42 20.57 4.40
C GLN A 104 -15.63 20.32 3.49
N LYS A 105 -16.77 20.92 3.81
CA LYS A 105 -17.91 21.00 2.90
C LYS A 105 -17.82 22.33 2.14
N LEU A 106 -17.73 22.24 0.82
CA LEU A 106 -17.77 23.39 -0.09
C LEU A 106 -19.22 23.78 -0.39
#